data_AF-X1J7A7-F1
#
_entry.id   AF-X1J7A7-F1
#
_cell.length_a   1.000
_cell.length_b   1.000
_cell.length_c   1.000
_cell.angle_alpha   90.00
_cell.angle_beta   90.00
_cell.angle_gamma   90.00
#
_symmetry.space_group_name_H-M   'P 1'
#
loop_
_entity.id
_entity.type
_entity.pdbx_description
1 polymer ?
#
loop_
_entity_poly.entity_id
_entity_poly.type
_entity_poly.pdbx_seq_one_letter_code
_entity_poly.pdbx_strand_id
1 'polypeptide(L)'
;FDSEKAKVIEKELLEMTHGNKVRDFFPWNLYFADVFRKNGGFDVVIANPPYLGEKGHKDIFQGIVQGNLGRFYKRRMDLFYFFFHLTLNLSTHNAQIAFITTNYYPTADGAQKLRTDFKQRAVIRTLVNFHELRIFETALGQHNMITILTKTEDENAIAQMSINMRKGIATAETLNNILSGQDEQTVYSFVTQKDLYKGSWNYIRGFTSVEHNRNPDPVLAKIATEGEILKNYCKVESGIQTGLDRITNKHLKKYPRLP
;
A
#
# COMPACT_ATOMS: atom_id res chain seq x y z
N PHE A 1 35.43 -25.55 21.63
CA PHE A 1 34.49 -24.41 21.71
C PHE A 1 34.73 -23.70 23.02
N ASP A 2 35.03 -22.40 22.98
CA ASP A 2 35.37 -21.58 24.15
C ASP A 2 34.11 -21.35 25.02
N SER A 3 34.09 -21.96 26.20
CA SER A 3 32.88 -22.06 27.04
C SER A 3 32.50 -20.73 27.69
N GLU A 4 33.44 -19.79 27.84
CA GLU A 4 33.15 -18.44 28.33
C GLU A 4 32.45 -17.60 27.27
N LYS A 5 32.93 -17.65 26.01
CA LYS A 5 32.26 -16.96 24.90
C LYS A 5 30.84 -17.45 24.69
N ALA A 6 30.60 -18.76 24.83
CA ALA A 6 29.25 -19.32 24.73
C ALA A 6 28.31 -18.77 25.83
N LYS A 7 28.78 -18.65 27.07
CA LYS A 7 27.99 -18.10 28.19
C LYS A 7 27.70 -16.60 28.03
N VAL A 8 28.66 -15.83 27.50
CA VAL A 8 28.44 -14.40 27.20
C VAL A 8 27.38 -14.24 26.12
N ILE A 9 27.47 -15.02 25.03
CA ILE A 9 26.49 -15.01 23.94
C ILE A 9 25.11 -15.45 24.45
N GLU A 10 25.03 -16.48 25.29
CA GLU A 10 23.76 -16.96 25.87
C GLU A 10 23.12 -15.90 26.77
N LYS A 11 23.91 -15.21 27.60
CA LYS A 11 23.44 -14.10 28.43
C LYS A 11 22.96 -12.92 27.58
N GLU A 12 23.70 -12.55 26.53
CA GLU A 12 23.28 -11.51 25.58
C GLU A 12 21.97 -11.90 24.88
N LEU A 13 21.81 -13.15 24.45
CA LEU A 13 20.59 -13.66 23.84
C LEU A 13 19.40 -13.61 24.82
N LEU A 14 19.60 -13.99 26.08
CA LEU A 14 18.58 -13.91 27.13
C LEU A 14 18.17 -12.45 27.43
N GLU A 15 19.15 -11.54 27.48
CA GLU A 15 18.87 -10.10 27.59
C GLU A 15 18.16 -9.56 26.33
N MET A 16 18.49 -10.09 25.15
CA MET A 16 17.80 -9.78 23.89
C MET A 16 16.35 -10.23 23.91
N THR A 17 16.04 -11.43 24.41
CA THR A 17 14.68 -12.00 24.37
C THR A 17 13.78 -11.57 25.53
N HIS A 18 14.32 -11.27 26.71
CA HIS A 18 13.54 -11.04 27.94
C HIS A 18 13.67 -9.64 28.56
N GLY A 19 14.59 -8.80 28.09
CA GLY A 19 14.73 -7.42 28.60
C GLY A 19 13.74 -6.46 27.92
N ASN A 20 12.91 -5.76 28.71
CA ASN A 20 12.04 -4.64 28.29
C ASN A 20 12.85 -3.38 27.89
N LYS A 21 13.95 -3.54 27.14
CA LYS A 21 14.69 -2.41 26.55
C LYS A 21 14.00 -2.01 25.25
N VAL A 22 13.67 -0.73 25.12
CA VAL A 22 13.25 -0.14 23.84
C VAL A 22 14.41 -0.24 22.86
N ARG A 23 14.13 -0.71 21.64
CA ARG A 23 15.13 -0.90 20.58
C ARG A 23 14.58 -0.35 19.28
N ASP A 24 15.48 0.17 18.45
CA ASP A 24 15.14 0.74 17.15
C ASP A 24 15.04 -0.34 16.04
N PHE A 25 15.11 -1.63 16.41
CA PHE A 25 14.98 -2.76 15.49
C PHE A 25 14.28 -3.95 16.15
N PHE A 26 13.71 -4.83 15.32
CA PHE A 26 13.12 -6.10 15.73
C PHE A 26 13.94 -7.27 15.17
N PRO A 27 14.56 -8.13 16.00
CA PRO A 27 15.40 -9.24 15.53
C PRO A 27 14.55 -10.44 15.09
N TRP A 28 13.93 -10.33 13.91
CA TRP A 28 13.05 -11.36 13.32
C TRP A 28 13.65 -12.76 13.33
N ASN A 29 14.91 -12.91 12.88
CA ASN A 29 15.59 -14.21 12.80
C ASN A 29 15.83 -14.86 14.17
N LEU A 30 15.85 -14.06 15.25
CA LEU A 30 16.02 -14.58 16.60
C LEU A 30 14.67 -15.04 17.18
N TYR A 31 13.67 -14.16 17.15
CA TYR A 31 12.35 -14.46 17.71
C TYR A 31 11.58 -15.53 16.92
N PHE A 32 11.86 -15.66 15.62
CA PHE A 32 11.23 -16.63 14.74
C PHE A 32 12.28 -17.57 14.13
N ALA A 33 13.27 -17.98 14.94
CA ALA A 33 14.38 -18.82 14.48
C ALA A 33 13.91 -20.10 13.75
N ASP A 34 12.87 -20.77 14.25
CA ASP A 34 12.31 -21.95 13.59
C ASP A 34 11.77 -21.65 12.19
N VAL A 35 11.07 -20.53 12.03
CA VAL A 35 10.50 -20.08 10.76
C VAL A 35 11.61 -19.77 9.76
N PHE A 36 12.59 -18.96 10.17
CA PHE A 36 13.65 -18.52 9.26
C PHE A 36 14.70 -19.59 8.98
N ARG A 37 14.99 -20.50 9.92
CA ARG A 37 15.96 -21.59 9.70
C ARG A 37 15.38 -22.74 8.87
N LYS A 38 14.09 -23.08 9.06
CA LYS A 38 13.46 -24.19 8.35
C LYS A 38 12.90 -23.76 7.00
N ASN A 39 12.20 -22.62 6.96
CA ASN A 39 11.43 -22.20 5.78
C ASN A 39 12.05 -21.00 5.07
N GLY A 40 12.99 -20.28 5.70
CA GLY A 40 13.60 -19.07 5.14
C GLY A 40 12.74 -17.80 5.30
N GLY A 41 11.57 -17.89 5.93
CA GLY A 41 10.63 -16.79 6.13
C GLY A 41 9.22 -17.26 6.40
N PHE A 42 8.25 -16.34 6.39
CA PHE A 42 6.84 -16.65 6.60
C PHE A 42 6.12 -17.11 5.32
N ASP A 43 5.37 -18.21 5.41
CA ASP A 43 4.54 -18.74 4.32
C ASP A 43 3.19 -18.01 4.19
N VAL A 44 2.69 -17.43 5.29
CA VAL A 44 1.44 -16.66 5.31
C VAL A 44 1.61 -15.42 6.18
N VAL A 45 1.17 -14.26 5.71
CA VAL A 45 1.11 -13.02 6.49
C VAL A 45 -0.25 -12.35 6.30
N ILE A 46 -0.93 -12.07 7.41
CA ILE A 46 -2.23 -11.39 7.42
C ILE A 46 -2.11 -10.14 8.28
N ALA A 47 -2.55 -8.99 7.79
CA ALA A 47 -2.41 -7.74 8.54
C ALA A 47 -3.53 -6.73 8.31
N ASN A 48 -3.87 -6.01 9.38
CA ASN A 48 -4.54 -4.71 9.35
C ASN A 48 -3.55 -3.65 9.86
N PRO A 49 -2.66 -3.11 9.00
CA PRO A 49 -1.62 -2.17 9.42
C PRO A 49 -2.20 -0.80 9.79
N PRO A 50 -1.46 0.07 10.50
CA PRO A 50 -1.92 1.42 10.82
C PRO A 50 -2.06 2.30 9.56
N TYR A 51 -3.17 3.03 9.45
CA TYR A 51 -3.45 3.93 8.32
C TYR A 51 -3.03 5.36 8.66
N LEU A 52 -1.79 5.70 8.30
CA LEU A 52 -1.20 7.01 8.61
C LEU A 52 -0.45 7.56 7.39
N GLY A 53 -0.86 8.72 6.89
CA GLY A 53 -0.13 9.43 5.83
C GLY A 53 1.06 10.23 6.36
N GLU A 54 2.12 10.36 5.55
CA GLU A 54 3.33 11.14 5.90
C GLU A 54 3.03 12.62 6.19
N LYS A 55 1.98 13.17 5.58
CA LYS A 55 1.60 14.58 5.76
C LYS A 55 1.19 14.83 7.22
N GLY A 56 1.99 15.62 7.92
CA GLY A 56 1.77 15.95 9.33
C GLY A 56 2.47 15.01 10.31
N HIS A 57 3.12 13.95 9.84
CA HIS A 57 3.70 12.89 10.68
C HIS A 57 5.13 12.51 10.24
N LYS A 58 5.90 13.47 9.71
CA LYS A 58 7.21 13.19 9.11
C LYS A 58 8.22 12.57 10.08
N ASP A 59 8.14 12.96 11.33
CA ASP A 59 8.93 12.44 12.46
C ASP A 59 8.82 10.92 12.56
N ILE A 60 7.62 10.36 12.44
CA ILE A 60 7.39 8.90 12.45
C ILE A 60 8.12 8.21 11.29
N PHE A 61 8.17 8.85 10.13
CA PHE A 61 8.78 8.29 8.92
C PHE A 61 10.31 8.39 8.94
N GLN A 62 10.89 9.37 9.64
CA GLN A 62 12.35 9.60 9.65
C GLN A 62 13.14 8.38 10.14
N GLY A 63 12.70 7.73 11.24
CA GLY A 63 13.35 6.52 11.75
C GLY A 63 13.33 5.38 10.74
N ILE A 64 12.19 5.18 10.05
CA ILE A 64 12.04 4.15 9.02
C ILE A 64 12.94 4.43 7.80
N VAL A 65 13.05 5.71 7.42
CA VAL A 65 13.87 6.16 6.29
C VAL A 65 15.36 5.94 6.55
N GLN A 66 15.81 6.08 7.79
CA GLN A 66 17.20 5.81 8.16
C GLN A 66 17.51 4.30 8.25
N GLY A 67 16.48 3.47 8.40
CA GLY A 67 16.60 2.01 8.49
C GLY A 67 16.61 1.28 7.14
N ASN A 68 16.45 -0.04 7.22
CA ASN A 68 16.49 -0.96 6.08
C ASN A 68 15.33 -0.77 5.06
N LEU A 69 14.26 -0.08 5.43
CA LEU A 69 13.12 0.20 4.57
C LEU A 69 13.23 1.55 3.84
N GLY A 70 14.22 2.38 4.15
CA GLY A 70 14.35 3.72 3.57
C GLY A 70 14.43 3.76 2.05
N ARG A 71 14.94 2.70 1.41
CA ARG A 71 14.95 2.59 -0.06
C ARG A 71 13.54 2.64 -0.68
N PHE A 72 12.51 2.26 0.06
CA PHE A 72 11.12 2.26 -0.38
C PHE A 72 10.39 3.59 -0.15
N TYR A 73 11.03 4.52 0.57
CA TYR A 73 10.41 5.81 0.88
C TYR A 73 10.11 6.64 -0.37
N LYS A 74 8.94 7.28 -0.38
CA LYS A 74 8.56 8.31 -1.35
C LYS A 74 7.72 9.35 -0.62
N ARG A 75 7.95 10.63 -0.94
CA ARG A 75 7.19 11.75 -0.37
C ARG A 75 5.68 11.57 -0.63
N ARG A 76 4.85 11.91 0.36
CA ARG A 76 3.38 11.75 0.40
C ARG A 76 2.91 10.29 0.32
N MET A 77 3.68 9.36 0.88
CA MET A 77 3.27 7.96 1.03
C MET A 77 2.45 7.74 2.31
N ASP A 78 1.81 6.58 2.41
CA ASP A 78 1.21 6.09 3.65
C ASP A 78 2.14 5.08 4.34
N LEU A 79 2.08 5.04 5.67
CA LEU A 79 2.92 4.21 6.52
C LEU A 79 2.78 2.72 6.19
N PHE A 80 1.55 2.26 5.91
CA PHE A 80 1.29 0.85 5.63
C PHE A 80 2.01 0.34 4.37
N TYR A 81 2.48 1.22 3.47
CA TYR A 81 3.26 0.79 2.31
C TYR A 81 4.55 0.10 2.75
N PHE A 82 5.18 0.56 3.85
CA PHE A 82 6.35 -0.09 4.42
C PHE A 82 6.05 -1.49 4.96
N PHE A 83 4.84 -1.73 5.46
CA PHE A 83 4.45 -3.05 5.96
C PHE A 83 4.40 -4.07 4.81
N PHE A 84 3.85 -3.71 3.66
CA PHE A 84 3.92 -4.56 2.47
C PHE A 84 5.37 -4.86 2.05
N HIS A 85 6.21 -3.82 1.97
CA HIS A 85 7.62 -4.00 1.62
C HIS A 85 8.38 -4.89 2.61
N LEU A 86 8.11 -4.72 3.91
CA LEU A 86 8.69 -5.52 4.98
C LEU A 86 8.21 -6.97 4.89
N THR A 87 6.92 -7.20 4.72
CA THR A 87 6.35 -8.54 4.54
C THR A 87 6.99 -9.24 3.35
N LEU A 88 7.12 -8.58 2.21
CA LEU A 88 7.82 -9.16 1.05
C LEU A 88 9.30 -9.47 1.34
N ASN A 89 9.96 -8.76 2.26
CA ASN A 89 11.33 -9.10 2.68
C ASN A 89 11.37 -10.31 3.62
N LEU A 90 10.35 -10.50 4.45
CA LEU A 90 10.31 -11.53 5.50
C LEU A 90 9.63 -12.85 5.06
N SER A 91 8.91 -12.85 3.94
CA SER A 91 8.15 -14.01 3.45
C SER A 91 8.95 -14.93 2.53
N THR A 92 8.56 -16.20 2.46
CA THR A 92 9.13 -17.20 1.52
C THR A 92 8.65 -16.99 0.09
N HIS A 93 9.27 -17.65 -0.88
CA HIS A 93 8.70 -17.74 -2.23
C HIS A 93 7.35 -18.47 -2.19
N ASN A 94 6.38 -18.03 -2.98
CA ASN A 94 4.98 -18.48 -2.97
C ASN A 94 4.19 -18.21 -1.67
N ALA A 95 4.72 -17.42 -0.74
CA ALA A 95 3.99 -17.02 0.45
C ALA A 95 2.71 -16.24 0.10
N GLN A 96 1.66 -16.43 0.89
CA GLN A 96 0.38 -15.74 0.75
C GLN A 96 0.31 -14.53 1.70
N ILE A 97 -0.06 -13.38 1.17
CA ILE A 97 -0.05 -12.11 1.92
C ILE A 97 -1.43 -11.48 1.77
N ALA A 98 -2.16 -11.27 2.87
CA ALA A 98 -3.51 -10.72 2.87
C ALA A 98 -3.61 -9.50 3.79
N PHE A 99 -3.81 -8.32 3.20
CA PHE A 99 -3.83 -7.06 3.92
C PHE A 99 -5.16 -6.35 3.71
N ILE A 100 -5.69 -5.75 4.77
CA ILE A 100 -6.79 -4.79 4.66
C ILE A 100 -6.24 -3.38 4.90
N THR A 101 -6.44 -2.49 3.93
CA THR A 101 -5.85 -1.15 3.91
C THR A 101 -6.80 -0.13 3.28
N THR A 102 -6.45 1.16 3.33
CA THR A 102 -7.18 2.15 2.52
C THR A 102 -6.97 1.94 1.02
N ASN A 103 -7.97 2.24 0.20
CA ASN A 103 -8.00 1.90 -1.23
C ASN A 103 -7.25 2.88 -2.17
N TYR A 104 -6.42 3.80 -1.66
CA TYR A 104 -5.80 4.85 -2.48
C TYR A 104 -4.50 4.44 -3.20
N TYR A 105 -3.76 3.47 -2.67
CA TYR A 105 -2.44 3.10 -3.21
C TYR A 105 -2.45 2.63 -4.69
N PRO A 106 -3.53 2.06 -5.27
CA PRO A 106 -3.58 1.71 -6.70
C PRO A 106 -3.27 2.88 -7.64
N THR A 107 -3.64 4.10 -7.25
CA THR A 107 -3.52 5.30 -8.09
C THR A 107 -2.77 6.45 -7.43
N ALA A 108 -2.45 6.39 -6.14
CA ALA A 108 -1.72 7.45 -5.45
C ALA A 108 -0.27 7.61 -5.95
N ASP A 109 0.18 8.84 -6.19
CA ASP A 109 1.56 9.11 -6.62
C ASP A 109 2.60 8.63 -5.58
N GLY A 110 2.30 8.80 -4.29
CA GLY A 110 3.15 8.34 -3.18
C GLY A 110 3.36 6.82 -3.16
N ALA A 111 2.49 6.05 -3.81
CA ALA A 111 2.53 4.59 -3.86
C ALA A 111 3.28 4.02 -5.07
N GLN A 112 3.93 4.85 -5.90
CA GLN A 112 4.66 4.38 -7.09
C GLN A 112 5.67 3.27 -6.76
N LYS A 113 6.44 3.42 -5.67
CA LYS A 113 7.42 2.41 -5.23
C LYS A 113 6.74 1.13 -4.77
N LEU A 114 5.62 1.22 -4.07
CA LEU A 114 4.81 0.07 -3.66
C LEU A 114 4.32 -0.73 -4.86
N ARG A 115 3.68 -0.08 -5.83
CA ARG A 115 3.18 -0.77 -7.04
C ARG A 115 4.29 -1.37 -7.89
N THR A 116 5.43 -0.70 -7.95
CA THR A 116 6.62 -1.22 -8.65
C THR A 116 7.15 -2.48 -7.95
N ASP A 117 7.19 -2.47 -6.63
CA ASP A 117 7.64 -3.61 -5.84
C ASP A 117 6.68 -4.80 -5.94
N PHE A 118 5.36 -4.54 -5.96
CA PHE A 118 4.37 -5.58 -6.27
C PHE A 118 4.64 -6.19 -7.64
N LYS A 119 4.73 -5.37 -8.69
CA LYS A 119 5.00 -5.86 -10.06
C LYS A 119 6.27 -6.71 -10.17
N GLN A 120 7.28 -6.43 -9.35
CA GLN A 120 8.58 -7.09 -9.39
C GLN A 120 8.71 -8.33 -8.50
N ARG A 121 7.95 -8.41 -7.40
CA ARG A 121 8.16 -9.46 -6.38
C ARG A 121 6.89 -10.21 -6.00
N ALA A 122 5.74 -9.85 -6.56
CA ALA A 122 4.47 -10.42 -6.17
C ALA A 122 3.46 -10.49 -7.34
N VAL A 123 2.61 -11.50 -7.27
CA VAL A 123 1.39 -11.61 -8.06
C VAL A 123 0.23 -11.12 -7.21
N ILE A 124 -0.50 -10.11 -7.69
CA ILE A 124 -1.78 -9.71 -7.09
C ILE A 124 -2.82 -10.79 -7.42
N ARG A 125 -3.28 -11.54 -6.43
CA ARG A 125 -4.32 -12.56 -6.61
C ARG A 125 -5.71 -11.97 -6.54
N THR A 126 -5.95 -11.12 -5.55
CA THR A 126 -7.28 -10.56 -5.31
C THR A 126 -7.18 -9.12 -4.83
N LEU A 127 -8.00 -8.24 -5.40
CA LEU A 127 -8.27 -6.91 -4.86
C LEU A 127 -9.77 -6.75 -4.64
N VAL A 128 -10.20 -6.54 -3.41
CA VAL A 128 -11.61 -6.30 -3.07
C VAL A 128 -11.77 -4.88 -2.58
N ASN A 129 -12.22 -3.98 -3.44
CA ASN A 129 -12.43 -2.58 -3.11
C ASN A 129 -13.86 -2.38 -2.59
N PHE A 130 -14.00 -2.03 -1.31
CA PHE A 130 -15.31 -1.80 -0.71
C PHE A 130 -15.93 -0.46 -1.11
N HIS A 131 -15.16 0.42 -1.77
CA HIS A 131 -15.61 1.72 -2.23
C HIS A 131 -16.32 2.50 -1.11
N GLU A 132 -17.60 2.81 -1.26
CA GLU A 132 -18.42 3.54 -0.28
C GLU A 132 -18.99 2.67 0.86
N LEU A 133 -18.85 1.34 0.78
CA LEU A 133 -19.30 0.44 1.83
C LEU A 133 -18.31 0.49 3.01
N ARG A 134 -18.80 0.91 4.19
CA ARG A 134 -17.99 0.96 5.41
C ARG A 134 -17.93 -0.42 6.05
N ILE A 135 -16.73 -0.86 6.36
CA ILE A 135 -16.48 -2.14 7.04
C ILE A 135 -16.01 -1.97 8.49
N PHE A 136 -15.66 -0.74 8.87
CA PHE A 136 -15.30 -0.36 10.22
C PHE A 136 -16.26 0.74 10.66
N GLU A 137 -16.98 0.52 11.76
CA GLU A 137 -18.00 1.46 12.25
C GLU A 137 -17.41 2.80 12.69
N THR A 138 -16.20 2.78 13.25
CA THR A 138 -15.53 3.94 13.88
C THR A 138 -14.67 4.75 12.91
N ALA A 139 -14.46 4.29 11.68
CA ALA A 139 -13.55 4.89 10.72
C ALA A 139 -14.29 5.65 9.60
N LEU A 140 -14.99 6.73 9.99
CA LEU A 140 -15.75 7.56 9.04
C LEU A 140 -14.84 8.17 7.96
N GLY A 141 -15.27 8.04 6.70
CA GLY A 141 -14.56 8.60 5.54
C GLY A 141 -13.37 7.77 5.04
N GLN A 142 -13.13 6.58 5.59
CA GLN A 142 -12.11 5.67 5.07
C GLN A 142 -12.72 4.68 4.08
N HIS A 143 -12.21 4.68 2.86
CA HIS A 143 -12.52 3.65 1.87
C HIS A 143 -11.47 2.54 1.97
N ASN A 144 -11.94 1.31 2.17
CA ASN A 144 -11.07 0.17 2.45
C ASN A 144 -10.99 -0.79 1.27
N MET A 145 -9.89 -1.53 1.22
CA MET A 145 -9.65 -2.56 0.22
C MET A 145 -8.85 -3.71 0.83
N ILE A 146 -9.26 -4.95 0.51
CA ILE A 146 -8.45 -6.14 0.78
C ILE A 146 -7.52 -6.37 -0.41
N THR A 147 -6.26 -6.63 -0.12
CA THR A 147 -5.20 -6.96 -1.08
C THR A 147 -4.63 -8.32 -0.74
N ILE A 148 -4.78 -9.29 -1.63
CA ILE A 148 -4.20 -10.63 -1.51
C ILE A 148 -3.12 -10.78 -2.57
N LEU A 149 -1.90 -11.11 -2.13
CA LEU A 149 -0.72 -11.32 -2.96
C LEU A 149 -0.17 -12.72 -2.76
N THR A 150 0.48 -13.24 -3.80
CA THR A 150 1.44 -14.33 -3.67
C THR A 150 2.85 -13.79 -3.96
N LYS A 151 3.84 -14.07 -3.11
CA LYS A 151 5.24 -13.65 -3.34
C LYS A 151 5.90 -14.53 -4.42
N THR A 152 5.60 -14.23 -5.67
CA THR A 152 6.11 -14.91 -6.86
C THR A 152 6.03 -13.97 -8.05
N GLU A 153 6.56 -14.38 -9.19
CA GLU A 153 6.52 -13.64 -10.44
C GLU A 153 5.82 -14.51 -11.49
N ASP A 154 4.72 -14.00 -12.02
CA ASP A 154 3.99 -14.62 -13.14
C ASP A 154 3.19 -13.53 -13.83
N GLU A 155 3.65 -13.10 -15.00
CA GLU A 155 3.01 -12.03 -15.77
C GLU A 155 1.65 -12.43 -16.37
N ASN A 156 1.40 -13.74 -16.50
CA ASN A 156 0.16 -14.28 -17.06
C ASN A 156 -0.84 -14.68 -15.97
N ALA A 157 -0.44 -14.66 -14.69
CA ALA A 157 -1.35 -14.90 -13.59
C ALA A 157 -2.52 -13.89 -13.60
N ILE A 158 -3.70 -14.40 -13.28
CA ILE A 158 -4.93 -13.62 -13.22
C ILE A 158 -5.07 -12.99 -11.83
N ALA A 159 -5.32 -11.69 -11.80
CA ALA A 159 -5.83 -10.95 -10.65
C ALA A 159 -7.35 -10.89 -10.73
N GLN A 160 -8.03 -11.33 -9.67
CA GLN A 160 -9.46 -11.09 -9.47
C GLN A 160 -9.63 -9.72 -8.81
N MET A 161 -10.43 -8.86 -9.41
CA MET A 161 -10.71 -7.53 -8.88
C MET A 161 -12.21 -7.37 -8.68
N SER A 162 -12.60 -6.79 -7.55
CA SER A 162 -13.99 -6.45 -7.28
C SER A 162 -14.14 -5.05 -6.72
N ILE A 163 -15.26 -4.41 -7.05
CA ILE A 163 -15.67 -3.14 -6.48
C ILE A 163 -17.13 -3.21 -6.04
N ASN A 164 -17.38 -2.86 -4.79
CA ASN A 164 -18.73 -2.85 -4.23
C ASN A 164 -19.44 -1.52 -4.54
N MET A 165 -20.73 -1.58 -4.83
CA MET A 165 -21.54 -0.41 -5.19
C MET A 165 -22.51 0.01 -4.06
N ARG A 166 -22.53 -0.71 -2.93
CA ARG A 166 -23.37 -0.40 -1.78
C ARG A 166 -22.80 0.80 -1.02
N LYS A 167 -23.70 1.51 -0.33
CA LYS A 167 -23.37 2.45 0.74
C LYS A 167 -23.88 1.88 2.05
N GLY A 168 -23.32 2.34 3.17
CA GLY A 168 -23.78 1.95 4.51
C GLY A 168 -22.67 1.28 5.31
N ILE A 169 -23.06 0.34 6.17
CA ILE A 169 -22.16 -0.47 7.00
C ILE A 169 -22.35 -1.93 6.61
N ALA A 170 -21.28 -2.65 6.34
CA ALA A 170 -21.32 -4.05 5.96
C ALA A 170 -21.71 -4.93 7.16
N THR A 171 -22.55 -5.93 6.91
CA THR A 171 -22.78 -7.03 7.85
C THR A 171 -21.83 -8.19 7.56
N ALA A 172 -21.67 -9.13 8.50
CA ALA A 172 -20.88 -10.34 8.26
C ALA A 172 -21.39 -11.14 7.04
N GLU A 173 -22.71 -11.22 6.86
CA GLU A 173 -23.34 -11.83 5.69
C GLU A 173 -22.96 -11.11 4.40
N THR A 174 -23.04 -9.77 4.39
CA THR A 174 -22.66 -8.96 3.22
C THR A 174 -21.19 -9.19 2.87
N LEU A 175 -20.30 -9.18 3.86
CA LEU A 175 -18.87 -9.44 3.65
C LEU A 175 -18.62 -10.84 3.08
N ASN A 176 -19.29 -11.86 3.62
CA ASN A 176 -19.17 -13.23 3.12
C ASN A 176 -19.60 -13.34 1.66
N ASN A 177 -20.73 -12.73 1.28
CA ASN A 177 -21.22 -12.74 -0.10
C ASN A 177 -20.25 -12.00 -1.04
N ILE A 178 -19.68 -10.88 -0.60
CA ILE A 178 -18.68 -10.13 -1.41
C ILE A 178 -17.45 -11.01 -1.64
N LEU A 179 -16.91 -11.61 -0.58
CA LEU A 179 -15.69 -12.41 -0.60
C LEU A 179 -15.87 -13.76 -1.32
N SER A 180 -17.08 -14.34 -1.32
CA SER A 180 -17.41 -15.57 -2.04
C SER A 180 -17.72 -15.34 -3.54
N GLY A 181 -17.81 -14.09 -3.99
CA GLY A 181 -18.14 -13.78 -5.38
C GLY A 181 -19.63 -13.82 -5.70
N GLN A 182 -20.50 -13.76 -4.69
CA GLN A 182 -21.94 -13.97 -4.81
C GLN A 182 -22.76 -12.68 -4.56
N ASP A 183 -22.10 -11.55 -4.28
CA ASP A 183 -22.79 -10.30 -4.01
C ASP A 183 -23.27 -9.60 -5.30
N GLU A 184 -24.59 -9.48 -5.46
CA GLU A 184 -25.21 -8.88 -6.65
C GLU A 184 -24.87 -7.38 -6.84
N GLN A 185 -24.48 -6.69 -5.75
CA GLN A 185 -24.09 -5.27 -5.80
C GLN A 185 -22.57 -5.08 -5.86
N THR A 186 -21.84 -6.15 -6.17
CA THR A 186 -20.41 -6.13 -6.40
C THR A 186 -20.13 -6.50 -7.84
N VAL A 187 -19.33 -5.68 -8.49
CA VAL A 187 -18.88 -6.01 -9.85
C VAL A 187 -17.54 -6.71 -9.74
N TYR A 188 -17.44 -7.84 -10.43
CA TYR A 188 -16.26 -8.68 -10.47
C TYR A 188 -15.61 -8.60 -11.85
N SER A 189 -14.28 -8.57 -11.88
CA SER A 189 -13.49 -8.51 -13.11
C SER A 189 -12.19 -9.27 -12.94
N PHE A 190 -11.58 -9.63 -14.06
CA PHE A 190 -10.35 -10.42 -14.12
C PHE A 190 -9.37 -9.75 -15.07
N VAL A 191 -8.11 -9.69 -14.70
CA VAL A 191 -7.05 -9.08 -15.52
C VAL A 191 -5.73 -9.80 -15.28
N THR A 192 -4.91 -9.94 -16.32
CA THR A 192 -3.57 -10.54 -16.18
C THR A 192 -2.60 -9.57 -15.50
N GLN A 193 -1.54 -10.06 -14.84
CA GLN A 193 -0.54 -9.17 -14.23
C GLN A 193 0.10 -8.21 -15.26
N LYS A 194 0.38 -8.68 -16.49
CA LYS A 194 0.94 -7.83 -17.55
C LYS A 194 0.03 -6.66 -17.93
N ASP A 195 -1.29 -6.87 -17.91
CA ASP A 195 -2.28 -5.86 -18.27
C ASP A 195 -2.75 -5.02 -17.07
N LEU A 196 -2.50 -5.49 -15.84
CA LEU A 196 -2.94 -4.87 -14.59
C LEU A 196 -2.27 -3.51 -14.34
N TYR A 197 -0.96 -3.41 -14.62
CA TYR A 197 -0.16 -2.21 -14.35
C TYR A 197 -0.07 -1.30 -15.58
N LYS A 198 -0.50 -0.05 -15.43
CA LYS A 198 -0.59 0.94 -16.52
C LYS A 198 0.45 2.05 -16.41
N GLY A 199 1.11 2.34 -17.54
CA GLY A 199 2.08 3.42 -17.69
C GLY A 199 3.36 3.24 -16.87
N SER A 200 4.27 4.20 -16.96
CA SER A 200 5.57 4.17 -16.25
C SER A 200 5.46 4.29 -14.72
N TRP A 201 4.28 4.63 -14.22
CA TRP A 201 3.98 4.75 -12.79
C TRP A 201 3.32 3.48 -12.21
N ASN A 202 3.16 2.44 -13.03
CA ASN A 202 2.54 1.16 -12.66
C ASN A 202 1.18 1.35 -11.97
N TYR A 203 0.33 2.26 -12.47
CA TYR A 203 -1.00 2.47 -11.88
C TYR A 203 -1.88 1.22 -12.05
N ILE A 204 -2.70 0.90 -11.05
CA ILE A 204 -3.65 -0.20 -11.12
C ILE A 204 -5.05 0.39 -11.31
N ARG A 205 -5.59 0.31 -12.53
CA ARG A 205 -6.81 1.02 -12.96
C ARG A 205 -8.00 0.11 -13.30
N GLY A 206 -8.01 -1.14 -12.80
CA GLY A 206 -9.10 -2.09 -13.07
C GLY A 206 -10.45 -1.77 -12.41
N PHE A 207 -10.50 -0.82 -11.47
CA PHE A 207 -11.74 -0.42 -10.79
C PHE A 207 -12.57 0.62 -11.57
N THR A 208 -11.94 1.43 -12.43
CA THR A 208 -12.58 2.58 -13.09
C THR A 208 -13.43 2.21 -14.30
N SER A 209 -13.13 1.10 -14.98
CA SER A 209 -13.94 0.62 -16.10
C SER A 209 -15.34 0.17 -15.67
N VAL A 210 -15.49 -0.13 -14.38
CA VAL A 210 -16.72 -0.65 -13.79
C VAL A 210 -17.77 0.44 -13.53
N GLU A 211 -17.38 1.58 -12.96
CA GLU A 211 -18.36 2.60 -12.54
C GLU A 211 -19.06 3.29 -13.70
N HIS A 212 -18.41 3.40 -14.87
CA HIS A 212 -18.93 4.15 -16.01
C HIS A 212 -19.06 3.33 -17.29
N ASN A 213 -18.87 2.01 -17.21
CA ASN A 213 -18.92 1.07 -18.36
C ASN A 213 -18.07 1.54 -19.56
N ARG A 214 -17.03 2.33 -19.29
CA ARG A 214 -16.13 2.92 -20.29
C ARG A 214 -14.71 2.71 -19.83
N ASN A 215 -13.93 2.00 -20.64
CA ASN A 215 -12.50 1.91 -20.46
C ASN A 215 -11.87 3.26 -20.88
N PRO A 216 -11.22 4.02 -19.98
CA PRO A 216 -10.55 5.25 -20.37
C PRO A 216 -9.24 5.01 -21.12
N ASP A 217 -8.69 3.80 -21.08
CA ASP A 217 -7.36 3.49 -21.65
C ASP A 217 -7.22 3.86 -23.13
N PRO A 218 -8.19 3.61 -24.04
CA PRO A 218 -8.07 4.01 -25.44
C PRO A 218 -7.97 5.53 -25.61
N VAL A 219 -8.73 6.30 -24.83
CA VAL A 219 -8.69 7.78 -24.86
C VAL A 219 -7.36 8.28 -24.31
N LEU A 220 -6.89 7.70 -23.21
CA LEU A 220 -5.59 8.05 -22.62
C LEU A 220 -4.42 7.69 -23.52
N ALA A 221 -4.49 6.55 -24.21
CA ALA A 221 -3.50 6.13 -25.19
C ALA A 221 -3.46 7.13 -26.36
N LYS A 222 -4.62 7.50 -26.90
CA LYS A 222 -4.73 8.52 -27.94
C LYS A 222 -4.13 9.86 -27.51
N ILE A 223 -4.46 10.33 -26.30
CA ILE A 223 -3.87 11.55 -25.72
C ILE A 223 -2.34 11.44 -25.60
N ALA A 224 -1.82 10.26 -25.25
CA ALA A 224 -0.39 10.05 -25.08
C ALA A 224 0.37 9.95 -26.41
N THR A 225 -0.24 9.41 -27.48
CA THR A 225 0.41 9.20 -28.78
C THR A 225 0.24 10.38 -29.74
N GLU A 226 -0.93 11.02 -29.73
CA GLU A 226 -1.28 12.11 -30.64
C GLU A 226 -1.26 13.48 -29.96
N GLY A 227 -1.31 13.52 -28.62
CA GLY A 227 -1.35 14.78 -27.88
C GLY A 227 0.03 15.42 -27.75
N GLU A 228 0.05 16.75 -27.76
CA GLU A 228 1.27 17.51 -27.48
C GLU A 228 1.41 17.83 -25.99
N ILE A 229 2.66 17.87 -25.51
CA ILE A 229 2.91 18.12 -24.09
C ILE A 229 2.59 19.58 -23.79
N LEU A 230 1.69 19.80 -22.81
CA LEU A 230 1.24 21.14 -22.40
C LEU A 230 2.40 22.12 -22.09
N LYS A 231 3.53 21.58 -21.58
CA LYS A 231 4.75 22.34 -21.28
C LYS A 231 5.33 23.09 -22.49
N ASN A 232 5.03 22.63 -23.71
CA ASN A 232 5.50 23.26 -24.94
C ASN A 232 4.73 24.55 -25.23
N TYR A 233 3.52 24.69 -24.69
CA TYR A 233 2.63 25.83 -24.91
C TYR A 233 2.64 26.81 -23.75
N CYS A 234 2.82 26.32 -22.52
CA CYS A 234 2.83 27.17 -21.34
C CYS A 234 3.70 26.60 -20.22
N LYS A 235 4.13 27.49 -19.32
CA LYS A 235 4.78 27.10 -18.08
C LYS A 235 3.71 26.61 -17.10
N VAL A 236 3.63 25.30 -16.91
CA VAL A 236 2.70 24.68 -15.95
C VAL A 236 3.28 24.81 -14.54
N GLU A 237 2.85 25.82 -13.80
CA GLU A 237 3.26 26.07 -12.40
C GLU A 237 2.25 25.49 -11.41
N SER A 238 1.02 25.97 -11.48
CA SER A 238 -0.15 25.49 -10.76
C SER A 238 -1.34 25.50 -11.72
N GLY A 239 -2.40 24.75 -11.41
CA GLY A 239 -3.66 24.85 -12.15
C GLY A 239 -4.29 26.25 -12.02
N ILE A 240 -5.60 26.37 -12.30
CA ILE A 240 -6.32 27.62 -12.06
C ILE A 240 -6.23 27.94 -10.56
N GLN A 241 -5.51 29.01 -10.22
CA GLN A 241 -5.36 29.51 -8.86
C GLN A 241 -6.29 30.71 -8.72
N THR A 242 -7.50 30.48 -8.22
CA THR A 242 -8.56 31.50 -8.11
C THR A 242 -8.32 32.56 -7.03
N GLY A 243 -7.13 32.60 -6.43
CA GLY A 243 -6.77 33.51 -5.35
C GLY A 243 -6.17 32.76 -4.16
N LEU A 244 -6.10 33.45 -3.02
CA LEU A 244 -5.52 32.92 -1.79
C LEU A 244 -6.63 32.21 -0.99
N ASP A 245 -6.86 30.93 -1.26
CA ASP A 245 -7.98 30.17 -0.66
C ASP A 245 -7.83 29.94 0.86
N ARG A 246 -6.64 30.17 1.41
CA ARG A 246 -6.35 30.01 2.84
C ARG A 246 -5.19 30.89 3.31
N ILE A 247 -5.43 31.64 4.37
CA ILE A 247 -4.39 32.34 5.13
C ILE A 247 -3.68 31.31 6.02
N THR A 248 -2.35 31.27 5.95
CA THR A 248 -1.52 30.37 6.78
C THR A 248 -0.71 31.21 7.76
N ASN A 249 -0.18 30.62 8.83
CA ASN A 249 0.72 31.32 9.75
C ASN A 249 1.95 31.91 9.05
N LYS A 250 2.38 31.32 7.93
CA LYS A 250 3.44 31.88 7.09
C LYS A 250 2.99 33.16 6.36
N HIS A 251 1.73 33.21 5.92
CA HIS A 251 1.14 34.41 5.32
C HIS A 251 0.97 35.53 6.35
N LEU A 252 0.46 35.22 7.55
CA LEU A 252 0.31 36.21 8.64
C LEU A 252 1.67 36.79 9.09
N LYS A 253 2.72 35.96 9.17
CA LYS A 253 4.08 36.43 9.47
C LYS A 253 4.63 37.38 8.39
N LYS A 254 4.31 37.14 7.12
CA LYS A 254 4.81 37.94 5.99
C LYS A 254 3.95 39.18 5.72
N TYR A 255 2.66 39.11 6.00
CA TYR A 255 1.67 40.16 5.77
C TYR A 255 0.76 40.28 6.99
N PRO A 256 1.19 41.02 8.04
CA PRO A 256 0.47 41.11 9.32
C PRO A 256 -0.91 41.78 9.24
N ARG A 257 -1.22 42.40 8.10
CA ARG A 257 -2.49 43.09 7.83
C ARG A 257 -3.51 42.22 7.08
N LEU A 258 -3.17 40.97 6.77
CA LEU A 258 -4.17 40.01 6.30
C LEU A 258 -5.13 39.71 7.47
N PRO A 259 -6.45 39.65 7.21
CA PRO A 259 -7.46 39.40 8.23
C PRO A 259 -7.28 38.05 8.96
#